data_AF-A0A6B0JII3-F1
#
_entry.id   AF-A0A6B0JII3-F1
#
_cell.length_a   1.000
_cell.length_b   1.000
_cell.length_c   1.000
_cell.angle_alpha   90.00
_cell.angle_beta   90.00
_cell.angle_gamma   90.00
#
_symmetry.space_group_name_H-M   'P 1'
#
loop_
_entity.id
_entity.type
_entity.pdbx_description
1 polymer ?
#
loop_
_entity_poly.entity_id
_entity_poly.type
_entity_poly.pdbx_seq_one_letter_code
_entity_poly.pdbx_strand_id
1 'polypeptide(L)'
;MEIERINEDTIKFYISYLDLEERGFNQEDVWYDREKSEELFWDMMDELKYEEEFSPEGPLWIQVQALKHGLEVFVTKATIGGKGEDGFDVTLSSPDELAEEKIEKLLEENFNPVKKESLGEDDTLEFILEFRDFEDLISLSRATGLENLVTKLYSYQGKYYLNVEFPENKYDESNIDNAVSILLEYGLESNLTGYMLAEYGKVIFDVPALKQVRKYF
;
A
#
# COMPACT_ATOMS: atom_id res chain seq x y z
N MET A 1 23.85 -16.50 -9.08
CA MET A 1 23.03 -15.52 -9.84
C MET A 1 23.03 -15.84 -11.34
N GLU A 2 21.89 -15.67 -12.02
CA GLU A 2 21.75 -15.75 -13.49
C GLU A 2 21.09 -14.46 -14.00
N ILE A 3 21.57 -13.91 -15.12
CA ILE A 3 21.07 -12.64 -15.67
C ILE A 3 20.72 -12.85 -17.14
N GLU A 4 19.53 -12.40 -17.54
CA GLU A 4 19.06 -12.40 -18.91
C GLU A 4 18.70 -10.99 -19.35
N ARG A 5 19.26 -10.53 -20.47
CA ARG A 5 18.78 -9.31 -21.13
C ARG A 5 17.52 -9.66 -21.90
N ILE A 6 16.38 -9.14 -21.44
CA ILE A 6 15.11 -9.33 -22.13
C ILE A 6 15.03 -8.38 -23.31
N ASN A 7 15.35 -7.10 -23.11
CA ASN A 7 15.32 -6.04 -24.14
C ASN A 7 16.41 -4.98 -23.90
N GLU A 8 16.47 -3.95 -24.76
CA GLU A 8 17.37 -2.80 -24.55
C GLU A 8 17.04 -2.02 -23.29
N ASP A 9 15.76 -1.93 -22.95
CA ASP A 9 15.26 -1.21 -21.78
C ASP A 9 14.95 -2.10 -20.57
N THR A 10 14.96 -3.44 -20.72
CA THR A 10 14.56 -4.37 -19.64
C THR A 10 15.61 -5.45 -19.39
N ILE A 11 16.10 -5.50 -18.15
CA ILE A 11 17.03 -6.52 -17.65
C ILE A 11 16.28 -7.43 -16.68
N LYS A 12 16.55 -8.73 -16.75
CA LYS A 12 16.01 -9.74 -15.86
C LYS A 12 17.14 -10.36 -15.03
N PHE A 13 16.95 -10.41 -13.72
CA PHE A 13 17.84 -11.03 -12.75
C PHE A 13 17.17 -12.24 -12.15
N TYR A 14 17.96 -13.28 -11.89
CA TYR A 14 17.58 -14.42 -11.07
C TYR A 14 18.62 -14.60 -9.97
N ILE A 15 18.16 -14.52 -8.73
CA ILE A 15 18.99 -14.65 -7.53
C ILE A 15 18.47 -15.83 -6.73
N SER A 16 19.34 -16.79 -6.40
CA SER A 16 18.92 -17.90 -5.53
C SER A 16 18.83 -17.44 -4.07
N TYR A 17 18.07 -18.18 -3.25
CA TYR A 17 18.01 -17.90 -1.81
C TYR A 17 19.39 -18.01 -1.12
N LEU A 18 20.24 -18.92 -1.61
CA LEU A 18 21.59 -19.09 -1.09
C LEU A 18 22.46 -17.84 -1.39
N ASP A 19 22.35 -17.29 -2.60
CA ASP A 19 23.04 -16.06 -3.03
C ASP A 19 22.57 -14.81 -2.25
N LEU A 20 21.29 -14.77 -1.86
CA LEU A 20 20.71 -13.70 -1.03
C LEU A 20 21.25 -13.76 0.40
N GLU A 21 21.26 -14.95 1.01
CA GLU A 21 21.78 -15.15 2.36
C GLU A 21 23.29 -14.88 2.45
N GLU A 22 24.08 -15.24 1.44
CA GLU A 22 25.52 -14.94 1.39
C GLU A 22 25.82 -13.43 1.34
N ARG A 23 24.90 -12.64 0.78
CA ARG A 23 24.95 -11.18 0.76
C ARG A 23 24.33 -10.54 2.00
N GLY A 24 23.78 -11.34 2.92
CA GLY A 24 23.19 -10.86 4.18
C GLY A 24 21.74 -10.37 4.05
N PHE A 25 21.06 -10.68 2.94
CA PHE A 25 19.66 -10.32 2.72
C PHE A 25 18.74 -11.52 2.96
N ASN A 26 17.65 -11.32 3.72
CA ASN A 26 16.55 -12.28 3.76
C ASN A 26 15.52 -11.97 2.67
N GLN A 27 14.71 -12.96 2.28
CA GLN A 27 13.58 -12.75 1.35
C GLN A 27 12.65 -11.61 1.81
N GLU A 28 12.42 -11.51 3.13
CA GLU A 28 11.60 -10.47 3.73
C GLU A 28 12.27 -9.10 3.65
N ASP A 29 13.60 -9.03 3.81
CA ASP A 29 14.36 -7.78 3.70
C ASP A 29 14.28 -7.19 2.29
N VAL A 30 14.33 -8.03 1.24
CA VAL A 30 14.21 -7.55 -0.14
C VAL A 30 12.81 -6.99 -0.44
N TRP A 31 11.79 -7.44 0.29
CA TRP A 31 10.40 -7.10 0.03
C TRP A 31 9.88 -5.94 0.89
N TYR A 32 10.32 -5.87 2.15
CA TYR A 32 9.82 -4.91 3.15
C TYR A 32 10.76 -3.75 3.41
N ASP A 33 12.04 -3.87 3.05
CA ASP A 33 13.05 -2.84 3.32
C ASP A 33 13.53 -2.24 2.00
N ARG A 34 13.04 -1.03 1.73
CA ARG A 34 13.36 -0.29 0.50
C ARG A 34 14.86 -0.05 0.37
N GLU A 35 15.52 0.37 1.44
CA GLU A 35 16.96 0.69 1.42
C GLU A 35 17.77 -0.57 1.10
N LYS A 36 17.39 -1.72 1.66
CA LYS A 36 18.01 -3.01 1.34
C LYS A 36 17.70 -3.50 -0.07
N SER A 37 16.49 -3.28 -0.57
CA SER A 37 16.12 -3.65 -1.94
C SER A 37 16.90 -2.81 -2.98
N GLU A 38 17.12 -1.53 -2.69
CA GLU A 38 17.94 -0.63 -3.51
C GLU A 38 19.42 -1.03 -3.42
N GLU A 39 19.95 -1.35 -2.23
CA GLU A 39 21.33 -1.83 -2.06
C GLU A 39 21.60 -3.11 -2.85
N LEU A 40 20.70 -4.09 -2.78
CA LEU A 40 20.78 -5.33 -3.56
C LEU A 40 20.78 -5.04 -5.07
N PHE A 41 19.93 -4.12 -5.53
CA PHE A 41 19.91 -3.72 -6.95
C PHE A 41 21.21 -3.05 -7.39
N TRP A 42 21.75 -2.13 -6.59
CA TRP A 42 23.02 -1.48 -6.90
C TRP A 42 24.19 -2.46 -6.87
N ASP A 43 24.22 -3.41 -5.94
CA ASP A 43 25.21 -4.50 -5.90
C ASP A 43 25.15 -5.34 -7.18
N MET A 44 23.94 -5.73 -7.60
CA MET A 44 23.72 -6.43 -8.86
C MET A 44 24.16 -5.62 -10.09
N MET A 45 23.88 -4.32 -10.11
CA MET A 45 24.29 -3.43 -11.19
C MET A 45 25.79 -3.13 -11.20
N ASP A 46 26.46 -3.14 -10.04
CA ASP A 46 27.91 -2.95 -9.95
C ASP A 46 28.67 -4.19 -10.44
N GLU A 47 28.18 -5.39 -10.12
CA GLU A 47 28.69 -6.66 -10.65
C GLU A 47 28.56 -6.72 -12.20
N LEU A 48 27.56 -6.02 -12.74
CA LEU A 48 27.31 -5.87 -14.18
C LEU A 48 28.24 -4.88 -14.91
N LYS A 49 29.12 -4.13 -14.23
CA LYS A 49 30.01 -3.11 -14.85
C LYS A 49 30.98 -3.61 -15.93
N TYR A 50 30.92 -4.89 -16.32
CA TYR A 50 31.71 -5.47 -17.39
C TYR A 50 30.98 -5.64 -18.74
N GLU A 51 29.65 -5.47 -18.81
CA GLU A 51 28.92 -5.50 -20.09
C GLU A 51 28.18 -4.17 -20.30
N GLU A 52 28.94 -3.23 -20.87
CA GLU A 52 28.58 -1.92 -21.38
C GLU A 52 27.11 -1.77 -21.84
N GLU A 53 26.52 -0.61 -21.51
CA GLU A 53 25.35 0.02 -22.15
C GLU A 53 23.99 -0.06 -21.43
N PHE A 54 23.95 -0.32 -20.11
CA PHE A 54 22.82 0.13 -19.29
C PHE A 54 23.29 1.25 -18.34
N SER A 55 23.28 2.49 -18.82
CA SER A 55 23.41 3.65 -17.92
C SER A 55 22.05 3.85 -17.23
N PRO A 56 21.94 3.67 -15.90
CA PRO A 56 20.74 3.92 -15.12
C PRO A 56 20.53 5.44 -14.93
N GLU A 57 20.64 6.22 -16.01
CA GLU A 57 20.26 7.62 -16.02
C GLU A 57 18.74 7.69 -16.25
N GLY A 58 18.00 7.87 -15.17
CA GLY A 58 16.54 8.05 -15.18
C GLY A 58 15.81 7.12 -14.22
N PRO A 59 14.49 7.30 -14.05
CA PRO A 59 13.66 6.44 -13.21
C PRO A 59 13.66 5.00 -13.73
N LEU A 60 13.82 4.05 -12.81
CA LEU A 60 13.80 2.61 -13.08
C LEU A 60 12.55 1.99 -12.46
N TRP A 61 11.90 1.13 -13.22
CA TRP A 61 10.78 0.31 -12.76
C TRP A 61 11.32 -1.05 -12.34
N ILE A 62 11.10 -1.43 -11.08
CA ILE A 62 11.57 -2.71 -10.53
C ILE A 62 10.36 -3.57 -10.18
N GLN A 63 10.32 -4.78 -10.72
CA GLN A 63 9.31 -5.79 -10.40
C GLN A 63 10.00 -7.04 -9.86
N VAL A 64 9.63 -7.50 -8.67
CA VAL A 64 10.19 -8.71 -8.05
C VAL A 64 9.15 -9.82 -8.04
N GLN A 65 9.53 -11.03 -8.42
CA GLN A 65 8.73 -12.24 -8.37
C GLN A 65 9.43 -13.29 -7.50
N ALA A 66 8.72 -13.83 -6.52
CA ALA A 66 9.23 -14.94 -5.72
C ALA A 66 9.03 -16.28 -6.45
N LEU A 67 10.11 -17.04 -6.59
CA LEU A 67 10.13 -18.39 -7.14
C LEU A 67 10.49 -19.40 -6.06
N LYS A 68 10.19 -20.69 -6.26
CA LYS A 68 10.44 -21.76 -5.27
C LYS A 68 11.91 -21.90 -4.84
N HIS A 69 12.85 -21.38 -5.62
CA HIS A 69 14.29 -21.51 -5.40
C HIS A 69 15.06 -20.18 -5.47
N GLY A 70 14.36 -19.04 -5.54
CA GLY A 70 15.00 -17.73 -5.64
C GLY A 70 14.03 -16.59 -5.90
N LEU A 71 14.58 -15.41 -6.20
CA LEU A 71 13.86 -14.22 -6.63
C LEU A 71 14.19 -13.93 -8.09
N GLU A 72 13.17 -13.55 -8.85
CA GLU A 72 13.28 -13.05 -10.21
C GLU A 72 12.95 -11.55 -10.23
N VAL A 73 13.89 -10.72 -10.67
CA VAL A 73 13.74 -9.26 -10.66
C VAL A 73 13.77 -8.75 -12.10
N PHE A 74 12.78 -7.95 -12.48
CA PHE A 74 12.74 -7.23 -13.76
C PHE A 74 13.01 -5.76 -13.51
N VAL A 75 13.94 -5.19 -14.25
CA VAL A 75 14.30 -3.78 -14.17
C VAL A 75 14.10 -3.17 -15.54
N THR A 76 13.13 -2.26 -15.65
CA THR A 76 12.80 -1.57 -16.90
C THR A 76 13.15 -0.09 -16.78
N LYS A 77 13.90 0.44 -17.73
CA LYS A 77 14.18 1.86 -17.85
C LYS A 77 12.92 2.60 -18.28
N ALA A 78 12.49 3.59 -17.51
CA ALA A 78 11.37 4.44 -17.91
C ALA A 78 11.84 5.43 -18.99
N THR A 79 11.35 5.27 -20.22
CA THR A 79 11.63 6.20 -21.32
C THR A 79 10.60 7.33 -21.31
N ILE A 80 11.08 8.57 -21.17
CA ILE A 80 10.23 9.76 -21.28
C ILE A 80 10.05 10.06 -22.77
N GLY A 81 8.87 9.72 -23.29
CA GLY A 81 8.43 10.12 -24.63
C GLY A 81 8.55 9.05 -25.70
N GLY A 82 7.73 8.00 -25.61
CA GLY A 82 7.51 7.06 -26.70
C GLY A 82 6.23 6.28 -26.47
N LYS A 83 5.24 6.43 -27.35
CA LYS A 83 4.00 5.63 -27.33
C LYS A 83 4.36 4.15 -27.52
N GLY A 84 4.41 3.39 -26.44
CA GLY A 84 4.43 1.93 -26.45
C GLY A 84 3.01 1.38 -26.33
N GLU A 85 2.70 0.36 -27.13
CA GLU A 85 1.37 -0.25 -27.31
C GLU A 85 0.82 -1.06 -26.11
N ASP A 86 1.44 -0.99 -24.93
CA ASP A 86 0.98 -1.66 -23.71
C ASP A 86 0.69 -0.63 -22.61
N GLY A 87 -0.42 0.08 -22.78
CA GLY A 87 -1.38 0.40 -21.73
C GLY A 87 -0.95 1.13 -20.44
N PHE A 88 0.27 1.67 -20.31
CA PHE A 88 0.66 2.46 -19.14
C PHE A 88 1.32 3.79 -19.55
N ASP A 89 0.49 4.83 -19.67
CA ASP A 89 0.92 6.20 -19.96
C ASP A 89 1.32 6.89 -18.64
N VAL A 90 2.60 6.88 -18.31
CA VAL A 90 3.12 7.76 -17.26
C VAL A 90 3.59 9.06 -17.92
N THR A 91 2.67 9.99 -18.13
CA THR A 91 3.00 11.34 -18.59
C THR A 91 3.64 12.14 -17.44
N LEU A 92 4.96 12.02 -17.27
CA LEU A 92 5.72 12.92 -16.40
C LEU A 92 5.88 14.28 -17.10
N SER A 93 5.00 15.21 -16.76
CA SER A 93 5.14 16.60 -17.18
C SER A 93 6.10 17.31 -16.23
N SER A 94 7.36 17.36 -16.64
CA SER A 94 8.44 18.21 -16.10
C SER A 94 9.14 17.72 -14.82
N PRO A 95 10.46 17.97 -14.69
CA PRO A 95 11.33 17.45 -13.62
C PRO A 95 11.36 18.27 -12.32
N ASP A 96 10.44 19.21 -12.10
CA ASP A 96 10.46 20.07 -10.91
C ASP A 96 9.29 19.73 -9.97
N GLU A 97 9.63 19.33 -8.73
CA GLU A 97 8.89 19.25 -7.44
C GLU A 97 7.45 18.68 -7.40
N LEU A 98 6.70 18.69 -8.49
CA LEU A 98 5.37 18.12 -8.65
C LEU A 98 5.41 16.61 -8.95
N ALA A 99 6.59 16.07 -9.27
CA ALA A 99 6.78 14.66 -9.54
C ALA A 99 6.78 13.86 -8.24
N GLU A 100 7.39 14.35 -7.16
CA GLU A 100 7.47 13.61 -5.88
C GLU A 100 6.09 13.35 -5.29
N GLU A 101 5.23 14.37 -5.18
CA GLU A 101 3.88 14.20 -4.61
C GLU A 101 3.02 13.23 -5.45
N LYS A 102 3.21 13.23 -6.76
CA LYS A 102 2.47 12.36 -7.69
C LYS A 102 3.04 10.94 -7.74
N ILE A 103 4.35 10.80 -7.57
CA ILE A 103 5.05 9.53 -7.42
C ILE A 103 4.71 8.91 -6.06
N GLU A 104 4.61 9.71 -5.00
CA GLU A 104 4.21 9.29 -3.65
C GLU A 104 2.78 8.77 -3.67
N LYS A 105 1.83 9.46 -4.32
CA LYS A 105 0.46 8.96 -4.51
C LYS A 105 0.40 7.66 -5.32
N LEU A 106 1.14 7.56 -6.44
CA LEU A 106 1.18 6.34 -7.25
C LEU A 106 1.87 5.17 -6.52
N LEU A 107 2.82 5.47 -5.63
CA LEU A 107 3.46 4.48 -4.76
C LEU A 107 2.50 4.06 -3.64
N GLU A 108 1.78 4.98 -2.99
CA GLU A 108 0.76 4.67 -1.98
C GLU A 108 -0.39 3.80 -2.54
N GLU A 109 -0.82 4.07 -3.78
CA GLU A 109 -1.83 3.26 -4.49
C GLU A 109 -1.34 1.84 -4.84
N ASN A 110 -0.02 1.62 -4.98
CA ASN A 110 0.55 0.32 -5.38
C ASN A 110 1.28 -0.45 -4.26
N PHE A 111 1.79 0.21 -3.21
CA PHE A 111 2.59 -0.38 -2.14
C PHE A 111 1.82 -0.66 -0.86
N ASN A 112 0.50 -0.50 -0.86
CA ASN A 112 -0.35 -1.00 0.21
C ASN A 112 -1.01 -2.33 -0.21
N PRO A 113 -0.32 -3.48 -0.10
CA PRO A 113 -0.87 -4.78 -0.51
C PRO A 113 -2.10 -5.19 0.32
N VAL A 114 -2.34 -4.54 1.47
CA VAL A 114 -3.54 -4.79 2.29
C VAL A 114 -4.81 -4.21 1.67
N LYS A 115 -4.72 -3.25 0.74
CA LYS A 115 -5.89 -2.70 0.01
C LYS A 115 -6.29 -3.50 -1.23
N LYS A 116 -5.43 -4.40 -1.74
CA LYS A 116 -5.65 -5.04 -3.06
C LYS A 116 -6.21 -6.46 -3.06
N GLU A 117 -6.41 -7.09 -1.90
CA GLU A 117 -6.94 -8.47 -1.84
C GLU A 117 -8.48 -8.58 -1.70
N SER A 118 -9.23 -7.49 -1.88
CA SER A 118 -10.71 -7.54 -1.94
C SER A 118 -11.26 -7.05 -3.28
N LEU A 119 -10.67 -7.50 -4.38
CA LEU A 119 -11.24 -7.34 -5.73
C LEU A 119 -12.53 -8.18 -5.84
N GLY A 120 -13.65 -7.61 -5.40
CA GLY A 120 -14.99 -8.18 -5.49
C GLY A 120 -16.08 -7.25 -4.95
N GLU A 121 -16.73 -6.54 -5.89
CA GLU A 121 -17.97 -5.74 -5.78
C GLU A 121 -17.91 -4.44 -4.93
N ASP A 122 -17.81 -3.31 -5.65
CA ASP A 122 -17.77 -1.90 -5.18
C ASP A 122 -16.42 -1.49 -4.55
N ASP A 123 -15.59 -0.86 -5.38
CA ASP A 123 -14.44 0.00 -5.05
C ASP A 123 -14.72 0.88 -3.80
N THR A 124 -14.47 0.31 -2.62
CA THR A 124 -14.78 0.88 -1.31
C THR A 124 -13.56 0.72 -0.42
N LEU A 125 -13.00 1.84 0.03
CA LEU A 125 -11.89 1.84 0.96
C LEU A 125 -12.41 1.58 2.38
N GLU A 126 -11.80 0.63 3.08
CA GLU A 126 -12.10 0.36 4.49
C GLU A 126 -10.99 0.90 5.40
N PHE A 127 -11.38 1.37 6.57
CA PHE A 127 -10.47 1.82 7.62
C PHE A 127 -10.96 1.32 8.99
N ILE A 128 -10.09 0.62 9.72
CA ILE A 128 -10.43 0.03 11.02
C ILE A 128 -9.77 0.82 12.14
N LEU A 129 -10.59 1.37 13.05
CA LEU A 129 -10.10 1.99 14.28
C LEU A 129 -10.26 1.08 15.48
N GLU A 130 -9.20 0.97 16.28
CA GLU A 130 -9.20 0.43 17.62
C GLU A 130 -9.32 1.55 18.66
N PHE A 131 -10.19 1.36 19.65
CA PHE A 131 -10.32 2.27 20.79
C PHE A 131 -9.75 1.61 22.05
N ARG A 132 -9.04 2.42 22.85
CA ARG A 132 -8.52 1.99 24.16
C ARG A 132 -9.65 1.89 25.19
N ASP A 133 -10.56 2.86 25.17
CA ASP A 133 -11.75 2.91 26.01
C ASP A 133 -13.00 3.23 25.18
N PHE A 134 -14.17 2.84 25.66
CA PHE A 134 -15.43 3.12 24.98
C PHE A 134 -15.81 4.61 25.04
N GLU A 135 -15.33 5.36 26.03
CA GLU A 135 -15.52 6.81 26.15
C GLU A 135 -14.92 7.60 24.98
N ASP A 136 -13.82 7.10 24.40
CA ASP A 136 -13.18 7.70 23.22
C ASP A 136 -14.13 7.62 22.01
N LEU A 137 -14.82 6.49 21.85
CA LEU A 137 -15.83 6.29 20.81
C LEU A 137 -17.07 7.19 21.02
N ILE A 138 -17.50 7.37 22.27
CA ILE A 138 -18.59 8.30 22.59
C ILE A 138 -18.21 9.73 22.19
N SER A 139 -16.97 10.13 22.48
CA SER A 139 -16.43 11.43 22.09
C SER A 139 -16.38 11.60 20.57
N LEU A 140 -15.86 10.59 19.85
CA LEU A 140 -15.83 10.56 18.39
C LEU A 140 -17.22 10.70 17.76
N SER A 141 -18.24 10.07 18.36
CA SER A 141 -19.63 10.14 17.85
C SER A 141 -20.21 11.56 17.81
N ARG A 142 -19.60 12.49 18.55
CA ARG A 142 -20.00 13.90 18.63
C ARG A 142 -19.13 14.81 17.75
N ALA A 143 -18.06 14.29 17.15
CA ALA A 143 -17.21 15.05 16.25
C ALA A 143 -17.97 15.48 14.99
N THR A 144 -17.61 16.66 14.48
CA THR A 144 -18.17 17.21 13.24
C THR A 144 -17.45 16.63 12.03
N GLY A 145 -18.13 16.51 10.89
CA GLY A 145 -17.54 16.02 9.63
C GLY A 145 -17.65 14.51 9.40
N LEU A 146 -18.18 13.75 10.37
CA LEU A 146 -18.32 12.28 10.30
C LEU A 146 -19.76 11.80 10.07
N GLU A 147 -20.70 12.72 9.82
CA GLU A 147 -22.15 12.43 9.87
C GLU A 147 -22.64 11.49 8.75
N ASN A 148 -21.89 11.41 7.65
CA ASN A 148 -22.24 10.63 6.47
C ASN A 148 -21.47 9.32 6.35
N LEU A 149 -20.55 9.03 7.28
CA LEU A 149 -19.74 7.82 7.22
C LEU A 149 -20.58 6.56 7.42
N VAL A 150 -20.31 5.57 6.60
CA VAL A 150 -20.82 4.22 6.77
C VAL A 150 -19.93 3.55 7.81
N THR A 151 -20.51 3.22 8.97
CA THR A 151 -19.73 2.73 10.11
C THR A 151 -20.39 1.54 10.79
N LYS A 152 -19.59 0.55 11.17
CA LYS A 152 -19.99 -0.63 11.94
C LYS A 152 -19.09 -0.79 13.17
N LEU A 153 -19.66 -1.14 14.31
CA LEU A 153 -18.93 -1.29 15.57
C LEU A 153 -18.92 -2.75 16.01
N TYR A 154 -17.73 -3.23 16.35
CA TYR A 154 -17.46 -4.58 16.79
C TYR A 154 -16.77 -4.58 18.17
N SER A 155 -16.96 -5.67 18.90
CA SER A 155 -16.10 -6.03 20.03
C SER A 155 -15.35 -7.30 19.70
N TYR A 156 -14.03 -7.27 19.89
CA TYR A 156 -13.16 -8.41 19.66
C TYR A 156 -12.02 -8.39 20.68
N GLN A 157 -11.72 -9.55 21.26
CA GLN A 157 -10.66 -9.72 22.28
C GLN A 157 -10.68 -8.70 23.44
N GLY A 158 -11.88 -8.27 23.87
CA GLY A 158 -12.04 -7.31 24.97
C GLY A 158 -11.78 -5.84 24.59
N LYS A 159 -11.60 -5.55 23.31
CA LYS A 159 -11.46 -4.19 22.75
C LYS A 159 -12.63 -3.87 21.81
N TYR A 160 -12.71 -2.60 21.41
CA TYR A 160 -13.74 -2.08 20.51
C TYR A 160 -13.12 -1.62 19.20
N TYR A 161 -13.75 -2.02 18.10
CA TYR A 161 -13.29 -1.75 16.74
C TYR A 161 -14.39 -1.10 15.92
N LEU A 162 -14.10 0.04 15.30
CA LEU A 162 -14.99 0.72 14.36
C LEU A 162 -14.47 0.46 12.94
N ASN A 163 -15.26 -0.25 12.14
CA ASN A 163 -15.06 -0.29 10.69
C ASN A 163 -15.72 0.94 10.07
N VAL A 164 -14.95 1.69 9.28
CA VAL A 164 -15.38 2.85 8.51
C VAL A 164 -15.21 2.52 7.03
N GLU A 165 -16.29 2.60 6.28
CA GLU A 165 -16.33 2.32 4.84
C GLU A 165 -16.44 3.65 4.07
N PHE A 166 -15.57 3.83 3.07
CA PHE A 166 -15.51 4.98 2.16
C PHE A 166 -15.75 4.52 0.71
N PRO A 167 -17.00 4.49 0.23
CA PRO A 167 -17.30 4.17 -1.15
C PRO A 167 -16.68 5.22 -2.09
N GLU A 168 -15.93 4.80 -3.12
CA GLU A 168 -15.23 5.72 -4.05
C GLU A 168 -16.20 6.68 -4.77
N ASN A 169 -17.45 6.27 -4.95
CA ASN A 169 -18.49 7.10 -5.57
C ASN A 169 -19.00 8.27 -4.69
N LYS A 170 -18.60 8.32 -3.41
CA LYS A 170 -19.07 9.32 -2.43
C LYS A 170 -17.96 10.16 -1.82
N TYR A 171 -16.71 9.70 -1.88
CA TYR A 171 -15.59 10.30 -1.19
C TYR A 171 -14.39 10.46 -2.12
N ASP A 172 -13.90 11.69 -2.25
CA ASP A 172 -12.60 11.97 -2.86
C ASP A 172 -11.46 11.85 -1.82
N GLU A 173 -10.22 11.70 -2.28
CA GLU A 173 -9.02 11.57 -1.42
C GLU A 173 -8.97 12.62 -0.30
N SER A 174 -9.22 13.89 -0.63
CA SER A 174 -9.12 14.98 0.35
C SER A 174 -10.18 14.87 1.44
N ASN A 175 -11.36 14.34 1.12
CA ASN A 175 -12.42 14.09 2.08
C ASN A 175 -12.09 12.90 2.98
N ILE A 176 -11.44 11.87 2.42
CA ILE A 176 -10.97 10.69 3.16
C ILE A 176 -9.89 11.10 4.15
N ASP A 177 -8.86 11.82 3.70
CA ASP A 177 -7.75 12.28 4.55
C ASP A 177 -8.23 13.11 5.72
N ASN A 178 -9.18 14.03 5.48
CA ASN A 178 -9.75 14.86 6.52
C ASN A 178 -10.57 14.03 7.53
N ALA A 179 -11.35 13.05 7.05
CA ALA A 179 -12.10 12.16 7.92
C ALA A 179 -11.17 11.27 8.76
N VAL A 180 -10.14 10.67 8.14
CA VAL A 180 -9.13 9.85 8.80
C VAL A 180 -8.35 10.67 9.84
N SER A 181 -8.00 11.91 9.52
CA SER A 181 -7.34 12.83 10.46
C SER A 181 -8.15 13.02 11.74
N ILE A 182 -9.46 13.27 11.62
CA ILE A 182 -10.35 13.40 12.77
C ILE A 182 -10.46 12.06 13.52
N LEU A 183 -10.63 10.95 12.80
CA LEU A 183 -10.76 9.62 13.39
C LEU A 183 -9.55 9.27 14.28
N LEU A 184 -8.34 9.55 13.80
CA LEU A 184 -7.08 9.27 14.50
C LEU A 184 -6.84 10.13 15.75
N GLU A 185 -7.62 11.20 15.98
CA GLU A 185 -7.59 11.94 17.25
C GLU A 185 -8.21 11.14 18.41
N TYR A 186 -9.12 10.21 18.12
CA TYR A 186 -9.92 9.48 19.11
C TYR A 186 -9.59 7.98 19.15
N GLY A 187 -8.81 7.46 18.21
CA GLY A 187 -8.47 6.05 18.15
C GLY A 187 -7.18 5.78 17.40
N LEU A 188 -6.80 4.52 17.34
CA LEU A 188 -5.62 4.08 16.61
C LEU A 188 -6.03 3.22 15.42
N GLU A 189 -5.32 3.34 14.31
CA GLU A 189 -5.48 2.42 13.19
C GLU A 189 -5.16 0.98 13.62
N SER A 190 -5.93 0.03 13.11
CA SER A 190 -5.73 -1.39 13.32
C SER A 190 -5.46 -2.10 12.00
N ASN A 191 -4.51 -3.05 12.02
CA ASN A 191 -4.20 -3.91 10.87
C ASN A 191 -5.24 -5.04 10.65
N LEU A 192 -6.33 -5.04 11.42
CA LEU A 192 -7.40 -6.03 11.24
C LEU A 192 -8.25 -5.66 10.02
N THR A 193 -8.88 -6.66 9.41
CA THR A 193 -9.79 -6.46 8.28
C THR A 193 -11.25 -6.44 8.72
N GLY A 194 -12.10 -5.75 7.96
CA GLY A 194 -13.56 -5.78 8.17
C GLY A 194 -14.11 -7.21 8.19
N TYR A 195 -13.62 -8.08 7.29
CA TYR A 195 -13.98 -9.49 7.22
C TYR A 195 -13.65 -10.28 8.49
N MET A 196 -12.46 -10.07 9.07
CA MET A 196 -12.07 -10.77 10.29
C MET A 196 -12.98 -10.38 11.47
N LEU A 197 -13.34 -9.09 11.57
CA LEU A 197 -14.25 -8.60 12.60
C LEU A 197 -15.70 -9.07 12.36
N ALA A 198 -16.13 -9.19 11.11
CA ALA A 198 -17.44 -9.71 10.77
C ALA A 198 -17.58 -11.20 11.12
N GLU A 199 -16.53 -11.99 10.90
CA GLU A 199 -16.54 -13.45 11.12
C GLU A 199 -16.27 -13.83 12.59
N TYR A 200 -15.29 -13.20 13.23
CA TYR A 200 -14.80 -13.59 14.57
C TYR A 200 -15.12 -12.55 15.67
N GLY A 201 -15.47 -11.33 15.28
CA GLY A 201 -15.89 -10.28 16.20
C GLY A 201 -17.36 -10.39 16.58
N LYS A 202 -17.73 -9.70 17.65
CA LYS A 202 -19.13 -9.51 18.05
C LYS A 202 -19.61 -8.16 17.55
N VAL A 203 -20.57 -8.16 16.64
CA VAL A 203 -21.23 -6.93 16.19
C VAL A 203 -21.98 -6.28 17.36
N ILE A 204 -21.70 -4.99 17.60
CA ILE A 204 -22.43 -4.15 18.56
C ILE A 204 -23.46 -3.30 17.82
N PHE A 205 -23.03 -2.61 16.75
CA PHE A 205 -23.89 -1.77 15.92
C PHE A 205 -23.59 -2.00 14.44
N ASP A 206 -24.64 -2.33 13.67
CA ASP A 206 -24.57 -2.69 12.25
C ASP A 206 -25.18 -1.63 11.30
N VAL A 207 -25.60 -0.51 11.86
CA VAL A 207 -26.27 0.62 11.17
C VAL A 207 -25.58 1.88 11.71
N PRO A 208 -25.28 2.94 10.90
CA PRO A 208 -24.14 3.82 11.14
C PRO A 208 -23.80 4.01 12.61
N ALA A 209 -22.79 3.26 13.06
CA ALA A 209 -22.53 3.02 14.48
C ALA A 209 -22.38 4.32 15.27
N LEU A 210 -21.70 5.33 14.70
CA LEU A 210 -21.55 6.64 15.33
C LEU A 210 -22.90 7.32 15.63
N LYS A 211 -23.90 7.19 14.75
CA LYS A 211 -25.25 7.74 15.00
C LYS A 211 -25.94 7.03 16.16
N GLN A 212 -25.73 5.72 16.29
CA GLN A 212 -26.31 4.94 17.39
C GLN A 212 -25.63 5.27 18.71
N VAL A 213 -24.29 5.35 18.73
CA VAL A 213 -23.52 5.75 19.91
C VAL A 213 -24.01 7.11 20.40
N ARG A 214 -24.07 8.12 19.53
CA ARG A 214 -24.58 9.47 19.87
C ARG A 214 -26.03 9.48 20.37
N LYS A 215 -26.85 8.52 19.94
CA LYS A 215 -28.25 8.42 20.37
C LYS A 215 -28.40 7.82 21.77
N TYR A 216 -27.57 6.83 22.10
CA TYR A 216 -27.66 6.10 23.36
C TYR A 216 -26.77 6.70 24.47
N PHE A 217 -25.78 7.52 24.13
CA PHE A 217 -24.79 8.11 25.06
C PHE A 217 -24.61 9.62 24.84
#